data_AF-A0A067DF02-F1
#
_entry.id   AF-A0A067DF02-F1
#
_cell.length_a   1.000
_cell.length_b   1.000
_cell.length_c   1.000
_cell.angle_alpha   90.00
_cell.angle_beta   90.00
_cell.angle_gamma   90.00
#
_symmetry.space_group_name_H-M   'P 1'
#
loop_
_entity.id
_entity.type
_entity.pdbx_description
1 polymer ?
#
loop_
_entity_poly.entity_id
_entity_poly.type
_entity_poly.pdbx_seq_one_letter_code
_entity_poly.pdbx_strand_id
1 'polypeptide(L)'
;PAISNAIETSDISIIIFSKDYASSKWCLNELVKILDCKKMNGQIVIPVFYQVDPSDVRKQRGTFEKAFVHHENNFPDKVQKWRDVLTEASNFSGYDSTES
;
A
#
# COMPACT_ATOMS: atom_id res chain seq x y z
N PRO A 1 -18.48 -4.11 1.26
CA PRO A 1 -19.14 -3.39 2.37
C PRO A 1 -18.44 -3.56 3.73
N ALA A 2 -18.17 -4.80 4.17
CA ALA A 2 -17.60 -5.05 5.51
C ALA A 2 -16.18 -4.50 5.71
N ILE A 3 -15.28 -4.69 4.74
CA ILE A 3 -13.87 -4.26 4.88
C ILE A 3 -13.70 -2.74 4.81
N SER A 4 -14.53 -2.07 4.01
CA SER A 4 -14.57 -0.60 3.96
C SER A 4 -14.91 0.00 5.32
N ASN A 5 -15.94 -0.53 5.98
CA ASN A 5 -16.39 -0.03 7.27
C ASN A 5 -15.37 -0.35 8.38
N ALA A 6 -14.73 -1.52 8.31
CA ALA A 6 -13.65 -1.89 9.23
C ALA A 6 -12.46 -0.93 9.11
N ILE A 7 -12.06 -0.57 7.89
CA ILE A 7 -11.00 0.42 7.68
C ILE A 7 -11.42 1.76 8.28
N GLU A 8 -12.63 2.26 8.02
CA GLU A 8 -13.08 3.58 8.51
C GLU A 8 -13.18 3.69 10.05
N THR A 9 -13.50 2.59 10.72
CA THR A 9 -13.72 2.53 12.18
C THR A 9 -12.50 2.10 12.98
N SER A 10 -11.40 1.75 12.31
CA SER A 10 -10.16 1.37 12.98
C SER A 10 -9.40 2.58 13.51
N ASP A 11 -8.67 2.42 14.62
CA ASP A 11 -7.72 3.44 15.10
C ASP A 11 -6.33 3.26 14.49
N ILE A 12 -5.98 2.02 14.15
CA ILE A 12 -4.66 1.62 13.66
C ILE A 12 -4.83 0.71 12.44
N SER A 13 -4.10 1.02 11.37
CA SER A 13 -3.97 0.17 10.18
C SER A 13 -2.54 -0.33 10.04
N ILE A 14 -2.35 -1.65 10.01
CA ILE A 14 -1.06 -2.28 9.73
C ILE A 14 -1.05 -2.73 8.27
N ILE A 15 -0.12 -2.20 7.48
CA ILE A 15 0.01 -2.54 6.06
C ILE A 15 1.15 -3.52 5.90
N ILE A 16 0.88 -4.72 5.41
CA ILE A 16 1.91 -5.73 5.14
C ILE A 16 2.28 -5.67 3.67
N PHE A 17 3.35 -4.93 3.33
CA PHE A 17 3.90 -4.94 1.99
C PHE A 17 4.67 -6.25 1.76
N SER A 18 4.21 -7.03 0.79
CA SER A 18 4.83 -8.28 0.35
C SER A 18 5.06 -8.25 -1.16
N LYS A 19 5.78 -9.25 -1.67
CA LYS A 19 6.17 -9.37 -3.07
C LYS A 19 5.01 -9.18 -4.07
N ASP A 20 3.82 -9.67 -3.72
CA ASP A 20 2.63 -9.66 -4.58
C ASP A 20 1.58 -8.62 -4.15
N TYR A 21 1.90 -7.73 -3.20
CA TYR A 21 0.95 -6.74 -2.72
C TYR A 21 0.38 -5.88 -3.86
N ALA A 22 1.27 -5.39 -4.74
CA ALA A 22 0.89 -4.53 -5.84
C ALA A 22 0.16 -5.25 -6.98
N SER A 23 0.20 -6.58 -7.09
CA SER A 23 -0.59 -7.29 -8.10
C SER A 23 -2.07 -7.35 -7.73
N SER A 24 -2.41 -7.22 -6.44
CA SER A 24 -3.79 -7.18 -5.98
C SER A 24 -4.40 -5.78 -6.11
N LYS A 25 -5.30 -5.61 -7.09
CA LYS A 25 -6.15 -4.41 -7.21
C LYS A 25 -6.87 -4.10 -5.90
N TRP A 26 -7.26 -5.14 -5.16
CA TRP A 26 -7.96 -4.97 -3.89
C TRP A 26 -7.04 -4.30 -2.86
N CYS A 27 -5.82 -4.82 -2.65
CA CYS A 27 -4.86 -4.27 -1.70
C CYS A 27 -4.50 -2.81 -2.02
N LEU A 28 -4.41 -2.47 -3.32
CA LEU A 28 -4.16 -1.09 -3.75
C LEU A 28 -5.34 -0.15 -3.43
N ASN A 29 -6.58 -0.61 -3.59
CA ASN A 29 -7.76 0.20 -3.22
C ASN A 29 -7.92 0.34 -1.70
N GLU A 30 -7.61 -0.71 -0.93
CA GLU A 30 -7.57 -0.62 0.54
C GLU A 30 -6.51 0.37 1.00
N LEU A 31 -5.33 0.37 0.38
CA LEU A 31 -4.27 1.32 0.70
C LEU A 31 -4.70 2.78 0.48
N VAL A 32 -5.39 3.06 -0.63
CA VAL A 32 -5.99 4.39 -0.87
C VAL A 32 -6.91 4.77 0.28
N LYS A 33 -7.81 3.85 0.66
CA LYS A 33 -8.77 4.10 1.73
C LYS A 33 -8.12 4.33 3.10
N ILE A 34 -7.11 3.53 3.44
CA ILE A 34 -6.34 3.67 4.68
C ILE A 34 -5.70 5.05 4.77
N LEU A 35 -5.10 5.54 3.68
CA LEU A 35 -4.49 6.88 3.67
C LEU A 35 -5.53 8.00 3.71
N ASP A 36 -6.69 7.81 3.10
CA ASP A 36 -7.79 8.77 3.24
C ASP A 36 -8.28 8.81 4.70
N CYS A 37 -8.47 7.67 5.37
CA CYS A 37 -8.82 7.60 6.79
C CYS A 37 -7.72 8.15 7.71
N LYS A 38 -6.44 7.97 7.37
CA LYS A 38 -5.33 8.64 8.08
C LYS A 38 -5.47 10.15 8.04
N LYS A 39 -5.79 10.71 6.87
CA LYS A 39 -5.93 12.16 6.66
C LYS A 39 -7.18 12.74 7.32
N MET A 40 -8.30 12.01 7.26
CA MET A 40 -9.60 12.49 7.73
C MET A 40 -9.89 12.17 9.19
N ASN A 41 -9.44 11.01 9.67
CA ASN A 41 -9.82 10.46 10.99
C ASN A 41 -8.61 10.37 11.94
N GLY A 42 -7.40 10.70 11.48
CA GLY A 42 -6.20 10.65 12.32
C GLY A 42 -5.66 9.24 12.58
N GLN A 43 -6.05 8.24 11.78
CA GLN A 43 -5.57 6.86 11.94
C GLN A 43 -4.04 6.76 11.96
N ILE A 44 -3.56 5.88 12.84
CA ILE A 44 -2.16 5.47 12.85
C ILE A 44 -1.97 4.43 11.76
N VAL A 45 -0.93 4.62 10.95
CA VAL A 45 -0.60 3.69 9.85
C VAL A 45 0.82 3.21 10.06
N ILE A 46 0.99 1.89 10.12
CA ILE A 46 2.26 1.24 10.38
C ILE A 46 2.55 0.29 9.21
N PRO A 47 3.54 0.59 8.36
CA PRO A 47 3.97 -0.34 7.33
C PRO A 47 4.86 -1.45 7.91
N VAL A 48 4.70 -2.67 7.40
CA VAL A 48 5.55 -3.83 7.62
C VAL A 48 6.02 -4.31 6.27
N PHE A 49 7.34 -4.36 6.06
CA PHE A 49 7.97 -4.80 4.82
C PHE A 49 8.34 -6.28 4.96
N TYR A 50 7.47 -7.15 4.46
CA TYR A 50 7.63 -8.61 4.56
C TYR A 50 8.32 -9.18 3.33
N GLN A 51 9.59 -9.58 3.52
CA GLN A 51 10.42 -10.17 2.45
C GLN A 51 10.53 -9.28 1.19
N VAL A 52 10.49 -7.96 1.37
CA VAL A 52 10.65 -6.95 0.32
C VAL A 52 11.51 -5.81 0.82
N ASP A 53 12.35 -5.25 -0.06
CA ASP A 53 13.11 -4.04 0.25
C ASP A 53 12.15 -2.84 0.33
N PRO A 54 12.15 -2.05 1.42
CA PRO A 54 11.32 -0.85 1.54
C PRO A 54 11.49 0.15 0.39
N SER A 55 12.70 0.23 -0.19
CA SER A 55 13.01 1.07 -1.33
C SER A 55 12.39 0.57 -2.63
N ASP A 56 12.18 -0.74 -2.77
CA ASP A 56 11.46 -1.32 -3.91
C ASP A 56 9.96 -0.99 -3.84
N VAL A 57 9.38 -0.99 -2.64
CA VAL A 57 7.99 -0.52 -2.43
C VAL A 57 7.87 0.98 -2.74
N ARG A 58 8.80 1.79 -2.20
CA ARG A 58 8.79 3.25 -2.32
C ARG A 58 9.04 3.76 -3.74
N LYS A 59 9.90 3.08 -4.48
CA LYS A 59 10.25 3.45 -5.87
C LYS A 59 9.52 2.59 -6.90
N GLN A 60 8.65 1.70 -6.45
CA GLN A 60 7.91 0.72 -7.26
C GLN A 60 8.81 -0.05 -8.22
N ARG A 61 9.87 -0.67 -7.69
CA ARG A 61 10.85 -1.49 -8.44
C ARG A 61 10.55 -2.98 -8.28
N GLY A 62 11.24 -3.81 -9.06
CA GLY A 62 11.17 -5.27 -8.90
C GLY A 62 9.77 -5.81 -9.22
N THR A 63 9.13 -6.49 -8.26
CA THR A 63 7.78 -7.02 -8.49
C THR A 63 6.69 -5.96 -8.53
N PHE A 64 6.90 -4.82 -7.86
CA PHE A 64 5.98 -3.68 -7.90
C PHE A 64 5.95 -3.07 -9.30
N GLU A 65 7.11 -2.90 -9.93
CA GLU A 65 7.23 -2.41 -11.31
C GLU A 65 6.43 -3.29 -12.29
N LYS A 66 6.65 -4.61 -12.21
CA LYS A 66 5.94 -5.59 -13.06
C LYS A 66 4.42 -5.53 -12.86
N ALA A 67 3.97 -5.39 -11.62
CA ALA A 67 2.54 -5.25 -11.33
C ALA A 67 1.95 -3.97 -11.93
N PHE A 68 2.68 -2.86 -11.89
CA PHE A 68 2.19 -1.60 -12.45
C PHE A 68 2.15 -1.59 -13.98
N VAL A 69 3.10 -2.25 -14.67
CA VAL A 69 3.02 -2.44 -16.13
C VAL A 69 1.71 -3.16 -16.51
N HIS A 70 1.27 -4.14 -15.72
CA HIS A 70 -0.02 -4.79 -15.93
C HIS A 70 -1.19 -3.83 -15.66
N HIS A 71 -1.16 -3.08 -14.57
CA HIS A 71 -2.24 -2.17 -14.20
C HIS A 71 -2.39 -0.97 -15.15
N GLU A 72 -1.31 -0.48 -15.75
CA GLU A 72 -1.36 0.62 -16.74
C GLU A 72 -2.25 0.28 -17.94
N ASN A 73 -2.24 -0.98 -18.37
CA ASN A 73 -3.08 -1.45 -19.47
C ASN A 73 -4.56 -1.63 -19.09
N ASN A 74 -4.86 -1.91 -17.82
CA ASN A 74 -6.20 -2.29 -17.37
C ASN A 74 -6.94 -1.17 -16.61
N PHE A 75 -6.19 -0.29 -15.94
CA PHE A 75 -6.70 0.72 -15.02
C PHE A 75 -5.91 2.05 -15.12
N PRO A 76 -5.73 2.63 -16.31
CA PRO A 76 -4.86 3.79 -16.52
C PRO A 76 -5.21 4.97 -15.60
N ASP A 77 -6.51 5.20 -15.35
CA ASP A 77 -6.99 6.30 -14.51
C ASP A 77 -6.68 6.15 -13.01
N LYS A 78 -6.30 4.94 -12.57
CA LYS A 78 -6.05 4.62 -11.15
C LYS A 78 -4.58 4.50 -10.80
N VAL A 79 -3.73 4.18 -11.79
CA VAL A 79 -2.33 3.84 -11.57
C VAL A 79 -1.59 4.96 -10.85
N GLN A 80 -1.78 6.21 -11.27
CA GLN A 80 -1.08 7.33 -10.64
C GLN A 80 -1.42 7.42 -9.15
N LYS A 81 -2.71 7.36 -8.79
CA LYS A 81 -3.14 7.38 -7.40
C LYS A 81 -2.55 6.22 -6.60
N TRP A 82 -2.49 5.01 -7.16
CA TRP A 82 -1.88 3.85 -6.52
C TRP A 82 -0.38 4.01 -6.29
N ARG A 83 0.36 4.58 -7.25
CA ARG A 83 1.80 4.89 -7.10
C ARG A 83 2.03 5.92 -6.00
N ASP A 84 1.20 6.97 -5.96
CA ASP A 84 1.29 8.02 -4.96
C ASP A 84 1.09 7.46 -3.54
N VAL A 85 0.04 6.65 -3.33
CA VAL A 85 -0.24 6.09 -1.99
C VAL A 85 0.78 5.04 -1.55
N LEU A 86 1.35 4.25 -2.46
CA LEU A 86 2.47 3.34 -2.12
C LEU A 86 3.70 4.12 -1.69
N THR A 87 4.03 5.18 -2.43
CA THR A 87 5.15 6.05 -2.10
C THR A 87 4.92 6.74 -0.76
N GLU A 88 3.73 7.28 -0.51
CA GLU A 88 3.37 7.92 0.76
C GLU A 88 3.46 6.94 1.93
N ALA A 89 2.81 5.77 1.84
CA ALA A 89 2.76 4.80 2.93
C ALA A 89 4.12 4.16 3.26
N SER A 90 4.97 3.95 2.25
CA SER A 90 6.34 3.41 2.43
C SER A 90 7.35 4.42 3.00
N ASN A 91 6.93 5.68 3.18
CA ASN A 91 7.71 6.69 3.88
C ASN A 91 7.36 6.79 5.38
N PHE A 92 6.34 6.08 5.86
CA PHE A 92 6.03 6.03 7.29
C PHE A 92 7.02 5.14 8.04
N SER A 93 7.25 5.46 9.32
CA SER A 93 8.05 4.62 10.21
C SER A 93 7.37 3.27 10.42
N GLY A 94 8.10 2.18 10.20
CA GLY A 94 7.58 0.83 10.23
C GLY A 94 8.64 -0.22 10.50
N TYR A 95 8.31 -1.48 10.20
CA TYR A 95 9.16 -2.64 10.50
C TYR A 95 9.62 -3.31 9.21
N ASP A 96 10.90 -3.67 9.15
CA ASP A 96 11.46 -4.49 8.09
C ASP A 96 11.64 -5.94 8.60
N SER A 97 11.00 -6.89 7.92
CA SER A 97 11.06 -8.33 8.24
C SER A 97 12.01 -9.08 7.30
N THR A 98 12.82 -8.38 6.50
CA THR A 98 13.93 -8.96 5.73
C THR A 98 15.19 -9.17 6.56
N GLU A 99 15.29 -8.51 7.73
CA GLU A 99 16.34 -8.79 8.71
C GLU A 99 15.89 -9.90 9.69
N SER A 100 16.47 -11.09 9.51
CA SER A 100 16.52 -12.17 10.51
C SER A 100 17.93 -12.74 10.56
#